data_AF-A0A7J9HEH2-F1
#
_entry.id   AF-A0A7J9HEH2-F1
#
_cell.length_a   1.000
_cell.length_b   1.000
_cell.length_c   1.000
_cell.angle_alpha   90.00
_cell.angle_beta   90.00
_cell.angle_gamma   90.00
#
_symmetry.space_group_name_H-M   'P 1'
#
loop_
_entity.id
_entity.type
_entity.pdbx_description
1 polymer ?
#
loop_
_entity_poly.entity_id
_entity_poly.type
_entity_poly.pdbx_seq_one_letter_code
_entity_poly.pdbx_strand_id
1 'polypeptide(L)'
;MTNYLKTIVAHQVPPEIYDSFVAAVDKGNIRTMPNRSMPASPYPTPGALLMGDAFNMRHPLTGGGMTVALSDIVVLRNLLRPLRDLNDGPNLCKYLESFYTLRKPVASTINTLAGALYKVFSASPDQARKEMRQACFDYLSLGGVFSTGPISLLSGLNPRPLSLVMHFFAVAI
;
A
#
# COMPACT_ATOMS: atom_id res chain seq x y z
N MET A 1 22.36 -1.09 14.02
CA MET A 1 21.55 -1.83 13.02
C MET A 1 22.10 -3.23 12.81
N THR A 2 23.37 -3.40 12.40
CA THR A 2 24.03 -4.70 12.19
C THR A 2 23.84 -5.67 13.36
N ASN A 3 24.12 -5.24 14.60
CA ASN A 3 23.94 -6.08 15.79
C ASN A 3 22.50 -6.59 15.91
N TYR A 4 21.51 -5.71 15.80
CA TYR A 4 20.09 -6.07 15.86
C TYR A 4 19.68 -7.07 14.76
N LEU A 5 20.17 -6.88 13.53
CA LEU A 5 19.91 -7.80 12.44
C LEU A 5 20.48 -9.20 12.72
N LYS A 6 21.69 -9.29 13.30
CA LYS A 6 22.31 -10.57 13.63
C LYS A 6 21.69 -11.26 14.85
N THR A 7 21.38 -10.52 15.91
CA THR A 7 20.96 -11.11 17.19
C THR A 7 19.46 -11.28 17.33
N ILE A 8 18.65 -10.53 16.57
CA ILE A 8 17.18 -10.58 16.66
C ILE A 8 16.58 -11.11 15.38
N VAL A 9 16.95 -10.55 14.22
CA VAL A 9 16.30 -10.87 12.94
C VAL A 9 16.81 -12.20 12.37
N ALA A 10 18.11 -12.47 12.40
CA ALA A 10 18.71 -13.64 11.76
C ALA A 10 18.09 -14.96 12.24
N HIS A 11 17.73 -15.07 13.52
CA HIS A 11 17.11 -16.29 14.07
C HIS A 11 15.67 -16.53 13.61
N GLN A 12 15.02 -15.53 13.02
CA GLN A 12 13.65 -15.62 12.47
C GLN A 12 13.65 -15.85 10.95
N VAL A 13 14.82 -15.85 10.32
CA VAL A 13 14.99 -16.01 8.88
C VAL A 13 14.99 -17.51 8.54
N PRO A 14 14.34 -17.95 7.44
CA PRO A 14 14.39 -19.33 6.99
C PRO A 14 15.82 -19.83 6.75
N PRO A 15 16.13 -21.12 7.04
CA PRO A 15 17.48 -21.67 6.89
C PRO A 15 18.08 -21.46 5.49
N GLU A 16 17.25 -21.52 4.45
CA GLU A 16 17.64 -21.42 3.04
C GLU A 16 18.26 -20.06 2.67
N ILE A 17 17.94 -19.00 3.43
CA ILE A 17 18.45 -17.64 3.17
C ILE A 17 19.27 -17.08 4.35
N TYR A 18 19.58 -17.89 5.36
CA TYR A 18 20.31 -17.44 6.55
C TYR A 18 21.73 -16.97 6.21
N ASP A 19 22.52 -17.80 5.52
CA ASP A 19 23.92 -17.50 5.22
C ASP A 19 24.07 -16.26 4.34
N SER A 20 23.19 -16.15 3.32
CA SER A 20 23.18 -14.98 2.43
C SER A 20 22.75 -13.71 3.16
N PHE A 21 21.81 -13.80 4.10
CA PHE A 21 21.42 -12.69 4.97
C PHE A 21 22.59 -12.23 5.86
N VAL A 22 23.28 -13.15 6.55
CA VAL A 22 24.42 -12.80 7.42
C VAL A 22 25.56 -12.17 6.62
N ALA A 23 25.91 -12.77 5.47
CA ALA A 23 26.95 -12.24 4.59
C ALA A 23 26.62 -10.82 4.10
N ALA A 24 25.36 -10.54 3.76
CA ALA A 24 24.92 -9.22 3.33
C ALA A 24 24.99 -8.19 4.48
N VAL A 25 24.65 -8.61 5.71
CA VAL A 25 24.76 -7.77 6.91
C VAL A 25 26.23 -7.42 7.21
N ASP A 26 27.16 -8.37 7.03
CA ASP A 26 28.60 -8.14 7.22
C ASP A 26 29.21 -7.21 6.18
N LYS A 27 28.67 -7.20 4.96
CA LYS A 27 29.08 -6.26 3.91
C LYS A 27 28.76 -4.79 4.25
N GLY A 28 27.84 -4.53 5.20
CA GLY A 28 27.65 -3.22 5.83
C GLY A 28 26.91 -2.15 5.02
N ASN A 29 26.36 -2.45 3.83
CA ASN A 29 25.62 -1.48 3.01
C ASN A 29 24.13 -1.38 3.41
N ILE A 30 23.86 -1.13 4.69
CA ILE A 30 22.49 -1.07 5.23
C ILE A 30 21.94 0.35 5.08
N ARG A 31 20.81 0.48 4.40
CA ARG A 31 20.10 1.75 4.20
C ARG A 31 18.77 1.74 4.93
N THR A 32 18.37 2.89 5.45
CA THR A 32 17.09 3.08 6.12
C THR A 32 16.30 4.17 5.42
N MET A 33 14.98 3.96 5.31
CA MET A 33 14.04 4.93 4.79
C MET A 33 12.85 5.02 5.76
N PRO A 34 12.25 6.21 5.93
CA PRO A 34 11.10 6.36 6.82
C PRO A 34 9.84 5.73 6.21
N ASN A 35 9.10 4.98 7.01
CA ASN A 35 7.76 4.52 6.65
C ASN A 35 6.75 5.64 6.95
N ARG A 36 6.38 6.42 5.93
CA ARG A 36 5.44 7.54 6.07
C ARG A 36 4.02 7.14 5.65
N SER A 37 3.04 7.81 6.24
CA SER A 37 1.64 7.74 5.84
C SER A 37 1.14 9.17 5.68
N MET A 38 0.50 9.46 4.54
CA MET A 38 -0.01 10.78 4.23
C MET A 38 -1.32 10.63 3.45
N PRO A 39 -2.47 10.96 4.06
CA PRO A 39 -3.74 10.91 3.36
C PRO A 39 -3.77 11.96 2.24
N ALA A 40 -4.49 11.64 1.17
CA ALA A 40 -4.74 12.59 0.09
C ALA A 40 -5.60 13.75 0.61
N SER A 41 -5.09 14.98 0.51
CA SER A 41 -5.81 16.20 0.83
C SER A 41 -5.71 17.15 -0.36
N PRO A 42 -6.67 17.12 -1.30
CA PRO A 42 -6.60 17.95 -2.49
C PRO A 42 -6.74 19.43 -2.13
N TYR A 43 -5.83 20.24 -2.64
CA TYR A 43 -5.90 21.69 -2.57
C TYR A 43 -5.92 22.26 -4.00
N PRO A 44 -7.11 22.59 -4.53
CA PRO A 44 -7.25 23.08 -5.90
C PRO A 44 -6.38 24.32 -6.13
N THR A 45 -5.42 24.21 -7.04
CA THR A 45 -4.51 25.30 -7.40
C THR A 45 -4.49 25.41 -8.93
N PRO A 46 -5.04 26.49 -9.52
CA PRO A 46 -5.02 26.67 -10.96
C PRO A 46 -3.62 26.52 -11.56
N GLY A 47 -3.48 25.68 -12.59
CA GLY A 47 -2.21 25.41 -13.27
C GLY A 47 -1.28 24.42 -12.57
N ALA A 48 -1.66 23.84 -11.41
CA ALA A 48 -0.85 22.87 -10.70
C ALA A 48 -1.64 21.62 -10.30
N LEU A 49 -0.97 20.46 -10.32
CA LEU A 49 -1.53 19.19 -9.87
C LEU A 49 -0.47 18.41 -9.09
N LEU A 50 -0.84 17.90 -7.91
CA LEU A 50 0.03 17.07 -7.08
C LEU A 50 -0.33 15.60 -7.25
N MET A 51 0.69 14.74 -7.43
CA MET A 51 0.50 13.30 -7.64
C MET A 51 1.60 12.47 -6.96
N GLY A 52 1.40 11.15 -6.94
CA GLY A 52 2.35 10.19 -6.36
C GLY A 52 2.48 10.35 -4.85
N ASP A 53 3.63 9.97 -4.32
CA ASP A 53 3.91 10.05 -2.88
C ASP A 53 3.94 11.51 -2.38
N ALA A 54 4.15 12.50 -3.24
CA ALA A 54 4.01 13.91 -2.85
C ALA A 54 2.55 14.29 -2.50
N PHE A 55 1.57 13.54 -3.01
CA PHE A 55 0.15 13.78 -2.75
C PHE A 55 -0.45 12.78 -1.75
N ASN A 56 -0.04 11.52 -1.81
CA ASN A 56 -0.64 10.46 -1.03
C ASN A 56 0.38 9.35 -0.78
N MET A 57 0.80 9.17 0.47
CA MET A 57 1.70 8.11 0.91
C MET A 57 0.95 7.08 1.76
N ARG A 58 1.44 5.84 1.74
CA ARG A 58 0.95 4.71 2.54
C ARG A 58 2.12 3.89 3.02
N HIS A 59 1.89 3.02 4.01
CA HIS A 59 2.93 2.11 4.49
C HIS A 59 3.48 1.23 3.34
N PRO A 60 4.80 1.08 3.16
CA PRO A 60 5.38 0.39 2.01
C PRO A 60 5.25 -1.13 2.05
N LEU A 61 4.71 -1.70 3.14
CA LEU A 61 4.58 -3.16 3.36
C LEU A 61 3.93 -3.89 2.19
N THR A 62 2.94 -3.28 1.54
CA THR A 62 2.22 -3.91 0.42
C THR A 62 2.81 -3.55 -0.95
N GLY A 63 3.85 -2.71 -1.02
CA GLY A 63 4.47 -2.29 -2.28
C GLY A 63 3.58 -1.46 -3.21
N GLY A 64 2.40 -1.03 -2.76
CA GLY A 64 1.37 -0.46 -3.65
C GLY A 64 1.57 0.99 -4.11
N GLY A 65 2.62 1.69 -3.67
CA GLY A 65 2.83 3.12 -3.99
C GLY A 65 2.94 3.39 -5.49
N MET A 66 3.76 2.61 -6.20
CA MET A 66 3.91 2.73 -7.65
C MET A 66 2.62 2.35 -8.39
N THR A 67 1.90 1.33 -7.93
CA THR A 67 0.61 0.92 -8.50
C THR A 67 -0.41 2.06 -8.42
N VAL A 68 -0.52 2.75 -7.28
CA VAL A 68 -1.40 3.92 -7.16
C VAL A 68 -0.93 5.04 -8.07
N ALA A 69 0.37 5.33 -8.14
CA ALA A 69 0.89 6.39 -9.01
C ALA A 69 0.60 6.12 -10.50
N LEU A 70 0.82 4.89 -10.98
CA LEU A 70 0.54 4.51 -12.36
C LEU A 70 -0.97 4.50 -12.65
N SER A 71 -1.80 4.05 -11.69
CA SER A 71 -3.25 4.15 -11.81
C SER A 71 -3.71 5.60 -11.88
N ASP A 72 -3.15 6.49 -11.06
CA ASP A 72 -3.43 7.93 -11.09
C ASP A 72 -3.06 8.54 -12.46
N ILE A 73 -1.93 8.14 -13.04
CA ILE A 73 -1.52 8.56 -14.39
C ILE A 73 -2.54 8.13 -15.44
N VAL A 74 -3.07 6.91 -15.39
CA VAL A 74 -4.09 6.44 -16.34
C VAL A 74 -5.37 7.28 -16.25
N VAL A 75 -5.84 7.55 -15.03
CA VAL A 75 -7.03 8.39 -14.81
C VAL A 75 -6.79 9.80 -15.36
N LEU A 76 -5.67 10.42 -14.98
CA LEU A 76 -5.32 11.77 -15.43
C LEU A 76 -5.19 11.82 -16.95
N ARG A 77 -4.48 10.87 -17.57
CA ARG A 77 -4.31 10.79 -19.02
C ARG A 77 -5.65 10.69 -19.74
N ASN A 78 -6.61 9.95 -19.20
CA ASN A 78 -7.95 9.85 -19.79
C ASN A 78 -8.75 11.15 -19.65
N LEU A 79 -8.61 11.88 -18.55
CA LEU A 79 -9.21 13.21 -18.36
C LEU A 79 -8.58 14.26 -19.28
N LEU A 80 -7.26 14.23 -19.48
CA LEU A 80 -6.56 15.20 -20.32
C LEU A 80 -6.72 14.93 -21.82
N ARG A 81 -6.86 13.67 -22.24
CA ARG A 81 -6.95 13.26 -23.66
C ARG A 81 -7.98 14.04 -24.51
N PRO A 82 -9.20 14.34 -24.05
CA PRO A 82 -10.16 15.12 -24.84
C PRO A 82 -9.87 16.63 -24.89
N LEU A 83 -8.98 17.14 -24.03
CA LEU A 83 -8.68 18.56 -23.95
C LEU A 83 -7.67 18.96 -25.03
N ARG A 84 -7.97 20.03 -25.76
CA ARG A 84 -7.09 20.59 -26.81
C ARG A 84 -6.28 21.79 -26.32
N ASP A 85 -6.77 22.45 -25.28
CA ASP A 85 -6.15 23.63 -24.66
C ASP A 85 -6.09 23.41 -23.14
N LEU A 86 -4.93 23.74 -22.57
CA LEU A 86 -4.64 23.62 -21.14
C LEU A 86 -4.31 24.97 -20.50
N ASN A 87 -4.43 26.08 -21.25
CA ASN A 87 -4.06 27.42 -20.77
C ASN A 87 -5.10 28.02 -19.82
N ASP A 88 -6.33 27.52 -19.83
CA ASP A 88 -7.37 27.95 -18.89
C ASP A 88 -7.24 27.24 -17.54
N GLY A 89 -6.32 27.74 -16.72
CA GLY A 89 -6.02 27.19 -15.39
C GLY A 89 -7.24 27.00 -14.49
N PRO A 90 -8.13 28.01 -14.31
CA PRO A 90 -9.33 27.88 -13.48
C PRO A 90 -10.29 26.79 -13.96
N ASN A 91 -10.62 26.76 -15.26
CA ASN A 91 -11.54 25.74 -15.78
C ASN A 91 -10.91 24.34 -15.78
N LEU A 92 -9.61 24.24 -16.07
CA LEU A 92 -8.88 22.98 -15.97
C LEU A 92 -8.85 22.46 -14.51
N CYS A 93 -8.63 23.35 -13.54
CA CYS A 93 -8.64 23.00 -12.13
C CYS A 93 -9.99 22.41 -11.71
N LYS A 94 -11.09 23.08 -12.07
CA LYS A 94 -12.46 22.60 -11.79
C LYS A 94 -12.75 21.26 -12.49
N TYR A 95 -12.33 21.12 -13.76
CA TYR A 95 -12.50 19.89 -14.52
C TYR A 95 -11.77 18.69 -13.89
N LEU A 96 -10.52 18.93 -13.44
CA LEU A 96 -9.69 17.91 -12.82
C LEU A 96 -10.12 17.53 -11.40
N GLU A 97 -11.09 18.20 -10.78
CA GLU A 97 -11.62 17.74 -9.48
C GLU A 97 -12.18 16.30 -9.56
N SER A 98 -12.69 15.90 -10.72
CA SER A 98 -13.16 14.54 -11.00
C SER A 98 -12.08 13.48 -10.78
N PHE A 99 -10.79 13.80 -11.00
CA PHE A 99 -9.65 12.92 -10.73
C PHE A 99 -9.67 12.40 -9.29
N TYR A 100 -9.95 13.28 -8.31
CA TYR A 100 -9.94 12.93 -6.90
C TYR A 100 -11.05 11.95 -6.52
N THR A 101 -12.13 11.90 -7.30
CA THR A 101 -13.19 10.90 -7.12
C THR A 101 -12.84 9.60 -7.84
N LEU A 102 -12.40 9.69 -9.10
CA LEU A 102 -12.10 8.53 -9.95
C LEU A 102 -10.95 7.67 -9.42
N ARG A 103 -9.97 8.27 -8.73
CA ARG A 103 -8.85 7.52 -8.13
C ARG A 103 -9.21 6.75 -6.85
N LYS A 104 -10.30 7.14 -6.16
CA LYS A 104 -10.62 6.63 -4.82
C LYS A 104 -10.69 5.11 -4.76
N PRO A 105 -11.34 4.37 -5.68
CA PRO A 105 -11.46 2.91 -5.56
C PRO A 105 -10.10 2.21 -5.45
N VAL A 106 -9.13 2.58 -6.28
CA VAL A 106 -7.78 2.00 -6.27
C VAL A 106 -7.00 2.49 -5.06
N ALA A 107 -6.91 3.81 -4.90
CA ALA A 107 -6.10 4.42 -3.86
C ALA A 107 -6.58 4.04 -2.45
N SER A 108 -7.88 4.07 -2.19
CA SER A 108 -8.44 3.74 -0.87
C SER A 108 -8.24 2.27 -0.54
N THR A 109 -8.47 1.35 -1.49
CA THR A 109 -8.29 -0.08 -1.26
C THR A 109 -6.85 -0.40 -0.90
N ILE A 110 -5.89 0.09 -1.68
CA ILE A 110 -4.46 -0.15 -1.44
C ILE A 110 -3.99 0.53 -0.15
N ASN A 111 -4.40 1.78 0.12
CA ASN A 111 -3.99 2.51 1.31
C ASN A 111 -4.53 1.85 2.59
N THR A 112 -5.82 1.48 2.59
CA THR A 112 -6.47 0.82 3.74
C THR A 112 -5.86 -0.55 3.99
N LEU A 113 -5.64 -1.36 2.94
CA LEU A 113 -4.99 -2.66 3.06
C LEU A 113 -3.59 -2.52 3.66
N ALA A 114 -2.78 -1.57 3.16
CA ALA A 114 -1.43 -1.33 3.66
C ALA A 114 -1.40 -0.96 5.15
N GLY A 115 -2.27 -0.03 5.56
CA GLY A 115 -2.35 0.42 6.94
C GLY A 115 -2.86 -0.67 7.88
N ALA A 116 -3.84 -1.45 7.45
CA ALA A 116 -4.45 -2.49 8.27
C ALA A 116 -3.53 -3.71 8.41
N LEU A 117 -2.93 -4.22 7.33
CA LEU A 117 -1.95 -5.31 7.41
C LEU A 117 -0.72 -4.92 8.23
N TYR A 118 -0.26 -3.67 8.14
CA TYR A 118 0.82 -3.19 9.00
C TYR A 118 0.45 -3.28 10.48
N LYS A 119 -0.76 -2.88 10.87
CA LYS A 119 -1.23 -2.97 12.26
C LYS A 119 -1.37 -4.42 12.74
N VAL A 120 -1.81 -5.34 11.88
CA VAL A 120 -1.97 -6.76 12.18
C VAL A 120 -0.61 -7.46 12.32
N PHE A 121 0.32 -7.19 11.40
CA PHE A 121 1.60 -7.92 11.35
C PHE A 121 2.71 -7.32 12.22
N SER A 122 2.60 -6.05 12.60
CA SER A 122 3.56 -5.43 13.51
C SER A 122 3.55 -6.10 14.88
N ALA A 123 4.74 -6.24 15.48
CA ALA A 123 4.87 -6.76 16.83
C ALA A 123 4.03 -5.93 17.82
N SER A 124 3.30 -6.64 18.67
CA SER A 124 2.35 -6.07 19.62
C SER A 124 2.37 -6.84 20.93
N PRO A 125 2.34 -6.16 22.09
CA PRO A 125 2.09 -6.82 23.37
C PRO A 125 0.63 -7.27 23.52
N ASP A 126 -0.29 -6.62 22.84
CA ASP A 126 -1.73 -6.91 22.86
C ASP A 126 -2.03 -8.27 22.21
N GLN A 127 -2.68 -9.14 23.00
CA GLN A 127 -3.03 -10.51 22.66
C GLN A 127 -4.00 -10.58 21.49
N ALA A 128 -4.99 -9.68 21.41
CA ALA A 128 -5.96 -9.67 20.32
C ALA A 128 -5.29 -9.45 18.96
N ARG A 129 -4.24 -8.62 18.90
CA ARG A 129 -3.45 -8.42 17.68
C ARG A 129 -2.62 -9.65 17.30
N LYS A 130 -2.14 -10.43 18.27
CA LYS A 130 -1.43 -11.69 17.99
C LYS A 130 -2.37 -12.74 17.42
N GLU A 131 -3.56 -12.86 17.99
CA GLU A 131 -4.61 -13.75 17.50
C GLU A 131 -5.08 -13.34 16.10
N MET A 132 -5.29 -12.05 15.87
CA MET A 132 -5.64 -11.53 14.54
C MET A 132 -4.58 -11.82 13.49
N ARG A 133 -3.29 -11.76 13.86
CA ARG A 133 -2.19 -12.15 12.96
C ARG A 133 -2.22 -13.64 12.63
N GLN A 134 -2.46 -14.49 13.63
CA GLN A 134 -2.55 -15.93 13.42
C GLN A 134 -3.78 -16.27 12.55
N ALA A 135 -4.94 -15.72 12.88
CA ALA A 135 -6.17 -15.87 12.11
C ALA A 135 -6.00 -15.42 10.65
N CYS A 136 -5.25 -14.34 10.40
CA CYS A 136 -4.94 -13.90 9.05
C CYS A 136 -4.11 -14.94 8.27
N PHE A 137 -3.14 -15.59 8.92
CA PHE A 137 -2.35 -16.66 8.29
C PHE A 137 -3.20 -17.92 8.04
N ASP A 138 -4.00 -18.31 9.02
CA ASP A 138 -4.88 -19.48 8.92
C ASP A 138 -5.93 -19.28 7.82
N TYR A 139 -6.51 -18.09 7.75
CA TYR A 139 -7.46 -17.67 6.70
C TYR A 139 -6.85 -17.81 5.30
N LEU A 140 -5.62 -17.30 5.10
CA LEU A 140 -4.94 -17.43 3.81
C LEU A 140 -4.61 -18.88 3.47
N SER A 141 -4.39 -19.72 4.48
CA SER A 141 -4.09 -21.15 4.34
C SER A 141 -5.31 -21.99 3.92
N LEU A 142 -6.54 -21.47 4.07
CA LEU A 142 -7.77 -22.13 3.58
C LEU A 142 -7.84 -22.23 2.05
N GLY A 143 -7.03 -21.45 1.31
CA GLY A 143 -6.99 -21.49 -0.15
C GLY A 143 -8.26 -20.93 -0.81
N GLY A 144 -8.43 -21.19 -2.11
CA GLY A 144 -9.61 -20.74 -2.86
C GLY A 144 -9.83 -19.23 -2.76
N VAL A 145 -11.07 -18.81 -2.46
CA VAL A 145 -11.44 -17.39 -2.34
C VAL A 145 -10.74 -16.68 -1.18
N PHE A 146 -10.40 -17.42 -0.12
CA PHE A 146 -9.75 -16.89 1.09
C PHE A 146 -8.28 -16.49 0.84
N SER A 147 -7.65 -17.05 -0.20
CA SER A 147 -6.30 -16.69 -0.64
C SER A 147 -6.34 -15.79 -1.88
N THR A 148 -7.07 -16.20 -2.93
CA THR A 148 -7.14 -15.48 -4.20
C THR A 148 -7.74 -14.09 -4.07
N GLY A 149 -8.74 -13.89 -3.20
CA GLY A 149 -9.36 -12.59 -2.94
C GLY A 149 -8.37 -11.58 -2.34
N PRO A 150 -7.78 -11.85 -1.16
CA PRO A 150 -6.76 -10.97 -0.57
C PRO A 150 -5.55 -10.74 -1.48
N ILE A 151 -5.07 -11.75 -2.21
CA ILE A 151 -3.97 -11.61 -3.17
C ILE A 151 -4.35 -10.68 -4.33
N SER A 152 -5.60 -10.74 -4.82
CA SER A 152 -6.09 -9.85 -5.88
C SER A 152 -6.19 -8.40 -5.42
N LEU A 153 -6.50 -8.17 -4.13
CA LEU A 153 -6.47 -6.85 -3.50
C LEU A 153 -5.03 -6.35 -3.33
N LEU A 154 -4.13 -7.22 -2.85
CA LEU A 154 -2.72 -6.91 -2.62
C LEU A 154 -1.97 -6.56 -3.91
N SER A 155 -2.23 -7.31 -4.98
CA SER A 155 -1.66 -7.08 -6.31
C SER A 155 -2.24 -5.85 -7.02
N GLY A 156 -3.32 -5.25 -6.50
CA GLY A 156 -4.01 -4.14 -7.14
C GLY A 156 -4.78 -4.52 -8.41
N LEU A 157 -4.98 -5.82 -8.68
CA LEU A 157 -5.70 -6.32 -9.86
C LEU A 157 -7.22 -6.24 -9.70
N ASN A 158 -7.72 -6.31 -8.46
CA ASN A 158 -9.15 -6.18 -8.17
C ASN A 158 -9.40 -5.27 -6.96
N PRO A 159 -9.10 -3.96 -7.05
CA PRO A 159 -9.17 -3.04 -5.92
C PRO A 159 -10.63 -2.63 -5.64
N ARG A 160 -11.39 -3.55 -5.05
CA ARG A 160 -12.80 -3.36 -4.67
C ARG A 160 -12.91 -3.13 -3.15
N PRO A 161 -13.30 -1.92 -2.69
CA PRO A 161 -13.42 -1.63 -1.26
C PRO A 161 -14.34 -2.59 -0.49
N LEU A 162 -15.44 -3.04 -1.10
CA LEU A 162 -16.35 -3.99 -0.45
C LEU A 162 -15.73 -5.38 -0.27
N SER A 163 -14.93 -5.84 -1.23
CA SER A 163 -14.19 -7.10 -1.10
C SER A 163 -13.15 -7.01 0.00
N LEU A 164 -12.46 -5.88 0.11
CA LEU A 164 -11.54 -5.60 1.21
C LEU A 164 -12.25 -5.73 2.56
N VAL A 165 -13.37 -5.02 2.75
CA VAL A 165 -14.15 -5.06 3.99
C VAL A 165 -14.58 -6.49 4.33
N MET A 166 -15.13 -7.23 3.35
CA MET A 166 -15.57 -8.62 3.54
C MET A 166 -14.43 -9.53 4.03
N HIS A 167 -13.26 -9.49 3.39
CA HIS A 167 -12.12 -10.30 3.81
C HIS A 167 -11.59 -9.90 5.20
N PHE A 168 -11.56 -8.60 5.51
CA PHE A 168 -11.12 -8.12 6.83
C PHE A 168 -12.01 -8.63 7.96
N PHE A 169 -13.34 -8.57 7.78
CA PHE A 169 -14.27 -9.08 8.78
C PHE A 169 -14.27 -10.61 8.85
N ALA A 170 -14.09 -11.30 7.72
CA ALA A 170 -14.00 -12.75 7.70
C ALA A 170 -12.72 -13.29 8.37
N VAL A 171 -11.66 -12.50 8.49
CA VAL A 171 -10.48 -12.82 9.32
C VAL A 171 -10.75 -12.57 10.81
N ALA A 172 -11.67 -11.67 11.14
CA ALA A 172 -11.95 -11.25 12.51
C ALA A 172 -13.00 -12.12 13.24
N ILE A 173 -13.80 -12.88 12.50
CA ILE A 173 -14.84 -13.81 12.99
C ILE A 173 -14.28 -15.22 12.96
#